data_AF-A0A841EL66-F1
#
_entry.id   AF-A0A841EL66-F1
#
_cell.length_a   1.000
_cell.length_b   1.000
_cell.length_c   1.000
_cell.angle_alpha   90.00
_cell.angle_beta   90.00
_cell.angle_gamma   90.00
#
_symmetry.space_group_name_H-M   'P 1'
#
loop_
_entity.id
_entity.type
_entity.pdbx_description
1 polymer ?
#
loop_
_entity_poly.entity_id
_entity_poly.type
_entity_poly.pdbx_seq_one_letter_code
_entity_poly.pdbx_strand_id
1 'polypeptide(L)'
;MKKLLLIFSFFTTTFQLKAQTADSTQNSLEKEINTYESKDITFIANARLIIAEAIKSNDFKKAKTTFKFITDKYDLSNYAPFASTERLILSLALEEYGVLLTDISRGLNNLSTNKGDKIVAYKSDGLLQIASAFVEKNKETLRKNIPNAERLKQEDKDLLVLMYKSFDVESMQGNRASAVSQLNKDADVFMQQNSESVYVPFVQHFIKEEYQESETGFIFDLAMNYFNFSSRFKKYFKENNIGFSIGLQVVHKKWIFAMNANAVQGLIRTNESLEVRQGVLWDKDVEGGIANIEFGAGYRVISAKRFRVYSYATFAYNGIIPLAKEGRDLSLYRGNGTALGLGAIIDYPFIIGKPKETAYIYNAMGRSIVGVRVKAMYLVPNVPIKELSQPYSYINVGLFWEIRKMNRK
;
A
#
# COMPACT_ATOMS: atom_id res chain seq x y z
N MET A 1 19.16 42.95 -69.12
CA MET A 1 18.89 44.25 -68.45
C MET A 1 17.40 44.46 -68.31
N LYS A 2 16.98 45.04 -67.17
CA LYS A 2 15.63 45.36 -66.68
C LYS A 2 15.05 44.39 -65.64
N LYS A 3 14.63 45.01 -64.53
CA LYS A 3 13.90 44.51 -63.34
C LYS A 3 14.75 44.08 -62.14
N LEU A 4 15.34 45.06 -61.46
CA LEU A 4 15.67 44.96 -60.04
C LEU A 4 15.76 46.36 -59.41
N LEU A 5 14.61 46.99 -59.13
CA LEU A 5 14.50 48.21 -58.30
C LEU A 5 13.02 48.60 -58.18
N LEU A 6 12.38 48.09 -57.12
CA LEU A 6 11.13 48.58 -56.49
C LEU A 6 10.61 47.44 -55.62
N ILE A 7 11.13 47.34 -54.40
CA ILE A 7 10.54 46.81 -53.15
C ILE A 7 11.67 47.01 -52.12
N PHE A 8 11.98 48.26 -51.76
CA PHE A 8 12.92 48.56 -50.67
C PHE A 8 12.66 49.95 -50.09
N SER A 9 11.39 50.26 -49.81
CA SER A 9 11.01 51.50 -49.10
C SER A 9 9.56 51.52 -48.63
N PHE A 10 8.99 50.39 -48.22
CA PHE A 10 7.61 50.37 -47.72
C PHE A 10 7.36 49.27 -46.67
N PHE A 11 8.22 49.11 -45.65
CA PHE A 11 7.90 48.25 -44.49
C PHE A 11 8.74 48.58 -43.24
N THR A 12 8.88 49.87 -42.89
CA THR A 12 9.56 50.30 -41.64
C THR A 12 8.73 51.28 -40.80
N THR A 13 7.39 51.21 -40.85
CA THR A 13 6.51 52.09 -40.06
C THR A 13 5.29 51.40 -39.45
N THR A 14 5.41 50.15 -38.99
CA THR A 14 4.39 49.54 -38.12
C THR A 14 4.99 48.54 -37.12
N PHE A 15 5.87 48.98 -36.22
CA PHE A 15 6.23 48.21 -35.02
C PHE A 15 6.79 49.12 -33.89
N GLN A 16 6.02 50.12 -33.45
CA GLN A 16 6.33 50.89 -32.23
C GLN A 16 5.08 51.20 -31.38
N LEU A 17 4.20 50.21 -31.18
CA LEU A 17 2.99 50.38 -30.35
C LEU A 17 2.72 49.23 -29.36
N LYS A 18 3.75 48.50 -28.93
CA LYS A 18 3.63 47.47 -27.87
C LYS A 18 4.78 47.47 -26.85
N ALA A 19 5.17 48.65 -26.36
CA ALA A 19 6.14 48.77 -25.27
C ALA A 19 5.70 49.68 -24.11
N GLN A 20 4.42 50.12 -24.08
CA GLN A 20 3.90 50.98 -23.00
C GLN A 20 2.83 50.32 -22.10
N THR A 21 2.57 49.02 -22.25
CA THR A 21 1.59 48.30 -21.41
C THR A 21 2.19 47.22 -20.51
N ALA A 22 3.48 46.89 -20.61
CA ALA A 22 4.10 45.91 -19.71
C ALA A 22 4.44 46.53 -18.33
N ASP A 23 5.11 47.69 -18.31
CA ASP A 23 5.53 48.33 -17.05
C ASP A 23 4.39 48.94 -16.23
N SER A 24 3.31 49.39 -16.88
CA SER A 24 2.13 49.92 -16.20
C SER A 24 1.28 48.81 -15.58
N THR A 25 1.17 47.66 -16.25
CA THR A 25 0.45 46.49 -15.72
C THR A 25 1.22 45.86 -14.58
N GLN A 26 2.54 45.71 -14.70
CA GLN A 26 3.39 45.11 -13.64
C GLN A 26 3.46 46.00 -12.39
N ASN A 27 3.62 47.32 -12.53
CA ASN A 27 3.55 48.24 -11.39
C ASN A 27 2.14 48.35 -10.78
N SER A 28 1.08 48.19 -11.59
CA SER A 28 -0.30 48.17 -11.08
C SER A 28 -0.60 46.88 -10.33
N LEU A 29 -0.12 45.72 -10.81
CA LEU A 29 -0.23 44.43 -10.14
C LEU A 29 0.64 44.36 -8.90
N GLU A 30 1.87 44.88 -8.91
CA GLU A 30 2.71 44.96 -7.70
C GLU A 30 2.09 45.90 -6.67
N LYS A 31 1.56 47.06 -7.08
CA LYS A 31 0.79 47.92 -6.16
C LYS A 31 -0.45 47.21 -5.64
N GLU A 32 -1.20 46.53 -6.49
CA GLU A 32 -2.41 45.80 -6.11
C GLU A 32 -2.07 44.63 -5.17
N ILE A 33 -1.03 43.84 -5.44
CA ILE A 33 -0.48 42.77 -4.59
C ILE A 33 0.00 43.31 -3.23
N ASN A 34 0.74 44.42 -3.22
CA ASN A 34 1.18 45.07 -1.99
C ASN A 34 0.02 45.72 -1.22
N THR A 35 -1.09 46.04 -1.90
CA THR A 35 -2.34 46.47 -1.26
C THR A 35 -3.15 45.27 -0.74
N TYR A 36 -3.00 44.10 -1.36
CA TYR A 36 -3.59 42.81 -0.95
C TYR A 36 -2.82 42.12 0.18
N GLU A 37 -1.59 42.54 0.51
CA GLU A 37 -0.91 42.16 1.74
C GLU A 37 -1.67 42.77 2.94
N SER A 38 -2.80 42.13 3.28
CA SER A 38 -3.72 42.64 4.28
C SER A 38 -2.98 42.81 5.61
N LYS A 39 -3.23 43.92 6.31
CA LYS A 39 -2.72 44.18 7.67
C LYS A 39 -2.90 42.97 8.58
N ASP A 40 -3.97 42.18 8.38
CA ASP A 40 -4.25 40.97 9.13
C ASP A 40 -3.27 39.83 8.86
N ILE A 41 -2.83 39.60 7.61
CA ILE A 41 -1.80 38.59 7.28
C ILE A 41 -0.48 38.95 7.95
N THR A 42 -0.02 40.20 7.85
CA THR A 42 1.21 40.65 8.53
C THR A 42 1.07 40.56 10.05
N PHE A 43 -0.10 40.89 10.58
CA PHE A 43 -0.38 40.75 12.01
C PHE A 43 -0.33 39.29 12.47
N ILE A 44 -0.93 38.38 11.71
CA ILE A 44 -0.89 36.93 11.96
C ILE A 44 0.56 36.43 11.91
N ALA A 45 1.33 36.81 10.90
CA ALA A 45 2.75 36.47 10.76
C ALA A 45 3.56 36.87 12.01
N ASN A 46 3.41 38.11 12.46
CA ASN A 46 4.11 38.62 13.64
C ASN A 46 3.72 37.88 14.92
N ALA A 47 2.43 37.61 15.12
CA ALA A 47 1.98 36.84 16.27
C ALA A 47 2.53 35.41 16.26
N ARG A 48 2.57 34.75 15.10
CA ARG A 48 3.16 33.41 14.95
C ARG A 48 4.65 33.40 15.28
N LEU A 49 5.41 34.39 14.81
CA LEU A 49 6.82 34.57 15.16
C LEU A 49 7.01 34.78 16.66
N ILE A 50 6.17 35.63 17.29
CA ILE A 50 6.20 35.85 18.74
C ILE A 50 5.98 34.53 19.50
N ILE A 51 5.02 33.71 19.07
CA ILE A 51 4.76 32.40 19.69
C ILE A 51 5.99 31.48 19.53
N ALA A 52 6.55 31.40 18.32
CA ALA A 52 7.73 30.57 18.04
C ALA A 52 8.95 30.96 18.89
N GLU A 53 9.24 32.27 18.97
CA GLU A 53 10.33 32.78 19.80
C GLU A 53 10.09 32.53 21.29
N ALA A 54 8.86 32.75 21.76
CA ALA A 54 8.48 32.52 23.16
C ALA A 54 8.59 31.03 23.56
N ILE A 55 8.22 30.10 22.67
CA ILE A 55 8.44 28.67 22.91
C ILE A 55 9.94 28.35 22.98
N LYS A 56 10.75 28.88 22.06
CA LYS A 56 12.21 28.68 22.06
C LYS A 56 12.89 29.22 23.32
N SER A 57 12.41 30.35 23.84
CA SER A 57 12.95 30.99 25.05
C SER A 57 12.32 30.50 26.36
N ASN A 58 11.39 29.55 26.31
CA ASN A 58 10.59 29.07 27.44
C ASN A 58 9.71 30.15 28.12
N ASP A 59 9.37 31.24 27.41
CA ASP A 59 8.39 32.24 27.86
C ASP A 59 6.96 31.79 27.54
N PHE A 60 6.49 30.73 28.22
CA PHE A 60 5.18 30.14 27.95
C PHE A 60 4.02 31.09 28.25
N LYS A 61 4.19 32.03 29.19
CA LYS A 61 3.15 33.03 29.49
C LYS A 61 2.92 33.92 28.28
N LYS A 62 3.98 34.41 27.63
CA LYS A 62 3.87 35.22 26.41
C LYS A 62 3.31 34.42 25.24
N ALA A 63 3.79 33.19 25.05
CA ALA A 63 3.28 32.30 24.00
C ALA A 63 1.78 32.05 24.17
N LYS A 64 1.34 31.66 25.38
CA LYS A 64 -0.05 31.39 25.76
C LYS A 64 -0.95 32.61 25.57
N THR A 65 -0.50 33.78 26.03
CA THR A 65 -1.26 35.05 25.89
C THR A 65 -1.42 35.42 24.42
N THR A 66 -0.36 35.30 23.63
CA THR A 66 -0.38 35.62 22.18
C THR A 66 -1.27 34.65 21.42
N PHE A 67 -1.17 33.35 21.72
CA PHE A 67 -1.99 32.29 21.13
C PHE A 67 -3.48 32.49 21.39
N LYS A 68 -3.88 32.80 22.64
CA LYS A 68 -5.28 33.14 22.94
C LYS A 68 -5.74 34.36 22.17
N PHE A 69 -4.98 35.44 22.28
CA PHE A 69 -5.34 36.72 21.66
C PHE A 69 -5.62 36.56 20.17
N ILE A 70 -4.73 35.88 19.44
CA ILE A 70 -4.91 35.72 18.00
C ILE A 70 -6.02 34.72 17.67
N THR A 71 -6.21 33.67 18.46
CA THR A 71 -7.29 32.71 18.26
C THR A 71 -8.66 33.39 18.46
N ASP A 72 -8.82 34.14 19.54
CA ASP A 72 -10.07 34.85 19.86
C ASP A 72 -10.37 35.96 18.85
N LYS A 73 -9.34 36.71 18.40
CA LYS A 73 -9.51 37.79 17.43
C LYS A 73 -10.02 37.31 16.07
N TYR A 74 -9.62 36.11 15.65
CA TYR A 74 -9.89 35.60 14.30
C TYR A 74 -10.84 34.38 14.28
N ASP A 75 -11.44 33.97 15.40
CA ASP A 75 -12.30 32.78 15.53
C ASP A 75 -13.52 32.79 14.58
N LEU A 76 -13.98 33.98 14.16
CA LEU A 76 -15.10 34.20 13.23
C LEU A 76 -14.69 34.93 11.94
N SER A 77 -13.40 34.96 11.63
CA SER A 77 -12.87 35.69 10.47
C SER A 77 -12.66 34.81 9.25
N ASN A 78 -12.44 35.43 8.09
CA ASN A 78 -12.05 34.73 6.85
C ASN A 78 -10.60 34.22 6.88
N TYR A 79 -9.86 34.41 7.98
CA TYR A 79 -8.48 33.98 8.14
C TYR A 79 -8.36 32.89 9.20
N ALA A 80 -7.55 31.86 8.91
CA ALA A 80 -7.11 30.89 9.91
C ALA A 80 -5.66 31.20 10.31
N PRO A 81 -5.43 31.73 11.53
CA PRO A 81 -4.08 31.98 12.02
C PRO A 81 -3.21 30.73 12.07
N PHE A 82 -3.84 29.56 12.27
CA PHE A 82 -3.19 28.26 12.40
C PHE A 82 -3.94 27.21 11.58
N ALA A 83 -3.20 26.28 10.98
CA ALA A 83 -3.81 25.05 10.46
C ALA A 83 -4.35 24.19 11.62
N SER A 84 -5.33 23.31 11.37
CA SER A 84 -5.96 22.49 12.42
C SER A 84 -4.96 21.64 13.20
N THR A 85 -3.99 21.03 12.51
CA THR A 85 -2.93 20.24 13.14
C THR A 85 -2.00 21.09 13.99
N GLU A 86 -1.66 22.29 13.54
CA GLU A 86 -0.82 23.22 14.28
C GLU A 86 -1.52 23.79 15.51
N ARG A 87 -2.80 24.18 15.38
CA ARG A 87 -3.63 24.61 16.51
C ARG A 87 -3.74 23.52 17.57
N LEU A 88 -3.89 22.26 17.15
CA LEU A 88 -3.88 21.11 18.06
C LEU A 88 -2.55 21.01 18.82
N ILE A 89 -1.42 20.99 18.11
CA ILE A 89 -0.10 20.82 18.73
C ILE A 89 0.24 22.02 19.63
N LEU A 90 -0.09 23.25 19.23
CA LEU A 90 0.10 24.44 20.06
C LEU A 90 -0.78 24.42 21.31
N SER A 91 -2.04 23.97 21.20
CA SER A 91 -2.93 23.86 22.36
C SER A 91 -2.39 22.87 23.38
N LEU A 92 -1.79 21.77 22.92
CA LEU A 92 -1.10 20.82 23.77
C LEU A 92 0.18 21.40 24.39
N ALA A 93 1.03 22.04 23.57
CA ALA A 93 2.29 22.64 24.01
C ALA A 93 2.09 23.74 25.08
N LEU A 94 1.02 24.52 24.97
CA LEU A 94 0.74 25.68 25.83
C LEU A 94 -0.25 25.36 26.97
N GLU A 95 -0.67 24.10 27.08
CA GLU A 95 -1.67 23.64 28.03
C GLU A 95 -2.99 24.44 27.94
N GLU A 96 -3.42 24.69 26.70
CA GLU A 96 -4.67 25.36 26.32
C GLU A 96 -5.73 24.32 25.94
N TYR A 97 -5.95 23.38 26.86
CA TYR A 97 -6.86 22.25 26.65
C TYR A 97 -8.30 22.66 26.30
N GLY A 98 -8.78 23.77 26.86
CA GLY A 98 -10.13 24.27 26.57
C GLY A 98 -10.33 24.64 25.09
N VAL A 99 -9.32 25.26 24.47
CA VAL A 99 -9.35 25.58 23.03
C VAL A 99 -9.41 24.30 22.21
N LEU A 100 -8.55 23.33 22.54
CA LEU A 100 -8.50 22.03 21.86
C LEU A 100 -9.83 21.26 21.94
N LEU A 101 -10.42 21.16 23.14
CA LEU A 101 -11.68 20.43 23.35
C LEU A 101 -12.85 21.10 22.63
N THR A 102 -12.85 22.43 22.58
CA THR A 102 -13.82 23.21 21.81
C THR A 102 -13.67 22.90 20.32
N ASP A 103 -12.44 22.85 19.80
CA ASP A 103 -12.18 22.55 18.38
C ASP A 103 -12.62 21.14 18.00
N ILE A 104 -12.35 20.15 18.86
CA ILE A 104 -12.82 18.77 18.67
C ILE A 104 -14.36 18.75 18.61
N SER A 105 -15.03 19.39 19.56
CA SER A 105 -16.49 19.45 19.62
C SER A 105 -17.09 20.15 18.40
N ARG A 106 -16.51 21.26 17.94
CA ARG A 106 -16.93 21.95 16.72
C ARG A 106 -16.70 21.11 15.47
N GLY A 107 -15.54 20.46 15.36
CA GLY A 107 -15.17 19.59 14.25
C GLY A 107 -16.16 18.43 14.09
N LEU A 108 -16.57 17.83 15.20
CA LEU A 108 -17.62 16.80 15.22
C LEU A 108 -18.97 17.29 14.69
N ASN A 109 -19.38 18.50 15.09
CA ASN A 109 -20.62 19.10 14.60
C ASN A 109 -20.54 19.47 13.11
N ASN A 110 -19.37 19.94 12.65
CA ASN A 110 -19.17 20.37 11.26
C ASN A 110 -18.96 19.21 10.27
N LEU A 111 -18.57 18.01 10.72
CA LEU A 111 -18.56 16.81 9.88
C LEU A 111 -19.96 16.48 9.29
N SER A 112 -21.03 17.01 9.89
CA SER A 112 -22.40 16.87 9.41
C SER A 112 -22.85 17.98 8.44
N THR A 113 -22.10 19.07 8.30
CA THR A 113 -22.48 20.23 7.48
C THR A 113 -21.32 20.66 6.59
N ASN A 114 -21.42 20.32 5.31
CA ASN A 114 -20.49 20.62 4.21
C ASN A 114 -20.39 22.12 3.86
N LYS A 115 -20.25 23.01 4.84
CA LYS A 115 -19.97 24.43 4.60
C LYS A 115 -18.47 24.67 4.75
N GLY A 116 -17.78 24.41 3.63
CA GLY A 116 -16.42 24.90 3.43
C GLY A 116 -16.46 26.41 3.25
N ASP A 117 -16.47 27.16 4.35
CA ASP A 117 -16.15 28.57 4.29
C ASP A 117 -14.69 28.70 3.81
N LYS A 118 -14.49 29.56 2.82
CA LYS A 118 -13.18 29.81 2.18
C LYS A 118 -12.27 30.53 3.16
N ILE A 119 -11.75 29.81 4.14
CA ILE A 119 -10.79 30.33 5.11
C ILE A 119 -9.42 30.35 4.46
N VAL A 120 -8.80 31.53 4.42
CA VAL A 120 -7.41 31.67 3.97
C VAL A 120 -6.50 31.17 5.09
N ALA A 121 -5.92 29.99 4.91
CA ALA A 121 -4.93 29.44 5.83
C ALA A 121 -3.57 30.13 5.63
N TYR A 122 -2.92 30.49 6.73
CA TYR A 122 -1.57 31.04 6.71
C TYR A 122 -0.53 29.99 6.26
N LYS A 123 0.51 30.43 5.53
CA LYS A 123 1.58 29.54 5.01
C LYS A 123 2.52 29.06 6.13
N SER A 124 3.00 27.82 6.04
CA SER A 124 3.94 27.24 7.00
C SER A 124 5.21 28.07 7.17
N ASP A 125 5.55 28.45 8.40
CA ASP A 125 6.69 29.32 8.78
C ASP A 125 7.66 28.67 9.78
N GLY A 126 7.55 27.35 10.00
CA GLY A 126 8.38 26.63 10.96
C GLY A 126 7.77 26.49 12.36
N LEU A 127 6.67 27.19 12.67
CA LEU A 127 6.05 27.16 14.00
C LEU A 127 5.59 25.74 14.40
N LEU A 128 4.94 25.02 13.49
CA LEU A 128 4.54 23.63 13.71
C LEU A 128 5.74 22.75 14.11
N GLN A 129 6.87 22.85 13.42
CA GLN A 129 8.06 22.04 13.72
C GLN A 129 8.62 22.37 15.11
N ILE A 130 8.64 23.66 15.48
CA ILE A 130 9.06 24.11 16.81
C ILE A 130 8.13 23.56 17.89
N ALA A 131 6.82 23.67 17.69
CA ALA A 131 5.82 23.20 18.64
C ALA A 131 5.85 21.66 18.77
N SER A 132 5.94 20.94 17.66
CA SER A 132 6.04 19.46 17.67
C SER A 132 7.31 18.98 18.36
N ALA A 133 8.47 19.60 18.08
CA ALA A 133 9.72 19.26 18.77
C ALA A 133 9.64 19.54 20.28
N PHE A 134 8.97 20.63 20.67
CA PHE A 134 8.72 20.94 22.07
C PHE A 134 7.81 19.90 22.74
N VAL A 135 6.70 19.53 22.12
CA VAL A 135 5.77 18.52 22.64
C VAL A 135 6.48 17.18 22.79
N GLU A 136 7.23 16.72 21.78
CA GLU A 136 7.96 15.44 21.85
C GLU A 136 8.99 15.45 23.00
N LYS A 137 9.74 16.54 23.15
CA LYS A 137 10.74 16.68 24.22
C LYS A 137 10.12 16.68 25.62
N ASN A 138 8.90 17.21 25.77
CA ASN A 138 8.26 17.45 27.07
C ASN A 138 7.03 16.56 27.33
N LYS A 139 6.80 15.54 26.50
CA LYS A 139 5.57 14.76 26.48
C LYS A 139 5.15 14.16 27.82
N GLU A 140 6.10 13.61 28.58
CA GLU A 140 5.81 13.02 29.89
C GLU A 140 5.35 14.07 30.91
N THR A 141 5.96 15.25 30.89
CA THR A 141 5.57 16.36 31.75
C THR A 141 4.18 16.87 31.37
N LEU A 142 3.96 17.13 30.08
CA LEU A 142 2.67 17.61 29.59
C LEU A 142 1.55 16.61 29.91
N ARG A 143 1.79 15.31 29.71
CA ARG A 143 0.84 14.24 30.05
C ARG A 143 0.53 14.19 31.55
N LYS A 144 1.52 14.42 32.43
CA LYS A 144 1.35 14.47 33.89
C LYS A 144 0.60 15.72 34.37
N ASN A 145 0.57 16.79 33.57
CA ASN A 145 -0.15 18.02 33.91
C ASN A 145 -1.67 17.89 33.66
N ILE A 146 -2.12 17.01 32.75
CA ILE A 146 -3.54 16.84 32.42
C ILE A 146 -4.40 16.49 33.66
N PRO A 147 -4.04 15.50 34.51
CA PRO A 147 -4.83 15.18 35.70
C PRO A 147 -5.01 16.38 36.65
N ASN A 148 -4.01 17.24 36.72
CA ASN A 148 -3.97 18.42 37.60
C ASN A 148 -4.72 19.63 37.03
N ALA A 149 -5.25 19.56 35.81
CA ALA A 149 -6.06 20.63 35.22
C ALA A 149 -7.44 20.70 35.92
N GLU A 150 -7.56 21.54 36.95
CA GLU A 150 -8.76 21.65 37.81
C GLU A 150 -10.05 22.01 37.04
N ARG A 151 -9.93 22.76 35.94
CA ARG A 151 -11.07 23.24 35.15
C ARG A 151 -11.64 22.20 34.18
N LEU A 152 -10.98 21.06 34.01
CA LEU A 152 -11.42 20.01 33.09
C LEU A 152 -12.24 18.96 33.81
N LYS A 153 -13.30 18.49 33.16
CA LYS A 153 -14.04 17.31 33.62
C LYS A 153 -13.20 16.05 33.42
N GLN A 154 -13.56 14.96 34.10
CA GLN A 154 -12.82 13.71 33.97
C GLN A 154 -12.81 13.18 32.53
N GLU A 155 -13.94 13.25 31.83
CA GLU A 155 -14.04 12.84 30.42
C GLU A 155 -13.05 13.60 29.50
N ASP A 156 -12.87 14.90 29.73
CA ASP A 156 -11.96 15.74 28.97
C ASP A 156 -10.51 15.31 29.22
N LYS A 157 -10.17 15.03 30.48
CA LYS A 157 -8.85 14.55 30.88
C LYS A 157 -8.54 13.20 30.25
N ASP A 158 -9.50 12.28 30.27
CA ASP A 158 -9.34 10.94 29.70
C ASP A 158 -9.13 11.02 28.19
N LEU A 159 -9.88 11.88 27.49
CA LEU A 159 -9.69 12.13 26.06
C LEU A 159 -8.29 12.68 25.77
N LEU A 160 -7.84 13.70 26.50
CA LEU A 160 -6.53 14.32 26.28
C LEU A 160 -5.39 13.33 26.50
N VAL A 161 -5.48 12.49 27.55
CA VAL A 161 -4.51 11.42 27.79
C VAL A 161 -4.50 10.41 26.64
N LEU A 162 -5.67 10.04 26.13
CA LEU A 162 -5.78 9.13 25.00
C LEU A 162 -5.21 9.74 23.71
N MET A 163 -5.44 11.03 23.46
CA MET A 163 -4.84 11.76 22.33
C MET A 163 -3.31 11.80 22.42
N TYR A 164 -2.74 12.08 23.59
CA TYR A 164 -1.29 12.02 23.79
C TYR A 164 -0.71 10.65 23.45
N LYS A 165 -1.36 9.58 23.91
CA LYS A 165 -0.95 8.21 23.59
C LYS A 165 -0.98 7.95 22.08
N SER A 166 -1.93 8.53 21.35
CA SER A 166 -2.00 8.36 19.89
C SER A 166 -0.77 8.94 19.17
N PHE A 167 -0.24 10.08 19.63
CA PHE A 167 1.01 10.64 19.10
C PHE A 167 2.24 9.79 19.40
N ASP A 168 2.29 9.14 20.58
CA ASP A 168 3.36 8.19 20.90
C ASP A 168 3.35 6.97 19.96
N VAL A 169 2.18 6.48 19.57
CA VAL A 169 2.08 5.38 18.59
C VAL A 169 2.64 5.78 17.22
N GLU A 170 2.41 7.03 16.82
CA GLU A 170 2.89 7.53 15.53
C GLU A 170 4.43 7.66 15.46
N SER A 171 5.09 7.92 16.58
CA SER A 171 6.55 8.09 16.66
C SER A 171 7.33 6.77 16.84
N MET A 172 6.66 5.65 17.13
CA MET A 172 7.32 4.35 17.34
C MET A 172 7.74 3.66 16.03
N GLN A 173 9.05 3.51 15.82
CA GLN A 173 9.62 2.62 14.79
C GLN A 173 9.77 1.20 15.34
N GLY A 174 9.23 0.18 14.65
CA GLY A 174 9.46 -1.24 14.93
C GLY A 174 8.47 -1.94 15.88
N ASN A 175 7.63 -1.21 16.62
CA ASN A 175 6.61 -1.79 17.51
C ASN A 175 5.22 -1.14 17.37
N ARG A 176 4.94 -0.54 16.21
CA ARG A 176 3.70 0.20 16.00
C ARG A 176 2.48 -0.70 16.16
N ALA A 177 2.53 -1.94 15.66
CA ALA A 177 1.40 -2.87 15.74
C ALA A 177 0.94 -3.16 17.19
N SER A 178 1.88 -3.35 18.12
CA SER A 178 1.52 -3.57 19.54
C SER A 178 1.00 -2.28 20.17
N ALA A 179 1.62 -1.15 19.85
CA ALA A 179 1.23 0.16 20.36
C ALA A 179 -0.18 0.56 19.89
N VAL A 180 -0.50 0.35 18.61
CA VAL A 180 -1.85 0.50 18.04
C VAL A 180 -2.84 -0.43 18.74
N SER A 181 -2.48 -1.70 18.95
CA SER A 181 -3.38 -2.63 19.65
C SER A 181 -3.68 -2.18 21.08
N GLN A 182 -2.72 -1.54 21.75
CA GLN A 182 -2.94 -0.99 23.09
C GLN A 182 -3.77 0.29 23.03
N LEU A 183 -3.50 1.19 22.07
CA LEU A 183 -4.28 2.40 21.85
C LEU A 183 -5.75 2.08 21.57
N ASN A 184 -6.03 1.08 20.74
CA ASN A 184 -7.40 0.65 20.46
C ASN A 184 -8.10 0.11 21.70
N LYS A 185 -7.40 -0.62 22.59
CA LYS A 185 -7.96 -1.05 23.87
C LYS A 185 -8.25 0.13 24.79
N ASP A 186 -7.32 1.08 24.88
CA ASP A 186 -7.48 2.28 25.70
C ASP A 186 -8.65 3.13 25.17
N ALA A 187 -8.84 3.19 23.85
CA ALA A 187 -9.99 3.81 23.21
C ALA A 187 -11.30 3.08 23.52
N ASP A 188 -11.30 1.74 23.49
CA ASP A 188 -12.47 0.94 23.87
C ASP A 188 -12.84 1.16 25.35
N VAL A 189 -11.85 1.26 26.24
CA VAL A 189 -12.06 1.59 27.66
C VAL A 189 -12.65 3.01 27.81
N PHE A 190 -12.10 4.00 27.10
CA PHE A 190 -12.65 5.35 27.10
C PHE A 190 -14.12 5.36 26.68
N MET A 191 -14.46 4.70 25.57
CA MET A 191 -15.83 4.65 25.07
C MET A 191 -16.79 3.89 25.99
N GLN A 192 -16.30 2.92 26.78
CA GLN A 192 -17.10 2.22 27.77
C GLN A 192 -17.34 3.07 29.02
N GLN A 193 -16.31 3.75 29.52
CA GLN A 193 -16.39 4.59 30.71
C GLN A 193 -17.15 5.90 30.46
N ASN A 194 -17.05 6.43 29.24
CA ASN A 194 -17.61 7.70 28.82
C ASN A 194 -18.61 7.49 27.67
N SER A 195 -19.52 6.53 27.79
CA SER A 195 -20.42 6.08 26.71
C SER A 195 -21.36 7.16 26.16
N GLU A 196 -21.74 8.13 27.00
CA GLU A 196 -22.58 9.27 26.62
C GLU A 196 -21.77 10.52 26.24
N SER A 197 -20.43 10.44 26.23
CA SER A 197 -19.59 11.58 25.94
C SER A 197 -19.68 11.99 24.47
N VAL A 198 -19.70 13.30 24.23
CA VAL A 198 -19.68 13.90 22.90
C VAL A 198 -18.43 13.51 22.10
N TYR A 199 -17.37 13.02 22.76
CA TYR A 199 -16.12 12.65 22.12
C TYR A 199 -16.07 11.22 21.58
N VAL A 200 -17.05 10.36 21.89
CA VAL A 200 -17.06 8.97 21.41
C VAL A 200 -16.89 8.88 19.88
N PRO A 201 -17.61 9.67 19.05
CA PRO A 201 -17.38 9.66 17.61
C PRO A 201 -15.97 10.10 17.22
N PHE A 202 -15.37 11.07 17.93
CA PHE A 202 -14.00 11.50 17.64
C PHE A 202 -13.00 10.37 17.90
N VAL A 203 -13.12 9.70 19.04
CA VAL A 203 -12.26 8.57 19.40
C VAL A 203 -12.38 7.43 18.39
N GLN A 204 -13.60 7.12 17.93
CA GLN A 204 -13.84 6.08 16.92
C GLN A 204 -13.19 6.38 15.58
N HIS A 205 -13.26 7.63 15.10
CA HIS A 205 -12.83 7.97 13.74
C HIS A 205 -11.37 8.40 13.66
N PHE A 206 -10.84 9.05 14.70
CA PHE A 206 -9.52 9.70 14.64
C PHE A 206 -8.46 9.01 15.50
N ILE A 207 -8.84 8.40 16.63
CA ILE A 207 -7.88 7.73 17.53
C ILE A 207 -7.81 6.23 17.22
N LYS A 208 -8.95 5.56 17.10
CA LYS A 208 -8.99 4.13 16.82
C LYS A 208 -8.48 3.86 15.42
N GLU A 209 -7.52 2.95 15.29
CA GLU A 209 -7.03 2.51 13.99
C GLU A 209 -7.58 1.11 13.68
N GLU A 210 -8.56 1.04 12.78
CA GLU A 210 -9.05 -0.22 12.23
C GLU A 210 -8.26 -0.60 10.98
N TYR A 211 -7.89 -1.86 10.86
CA TYR A 211 -7.15 -2.38 9.71
C TYR A 211 -7.91 -3.51 9.03
N GLN A 212 -8.00 -3.41 7.71
CA GLN A 212 -8.55 -4.45 6.85
C GLN A 212 -7.48 -5.01 5.93
N GLU A 213 -7.58 -6.29 5.60
CA GLU A 213 -6.68 -6.89 4.62
C GLU A 213 -6.88 -6.26 3.25
N SER A 214 -5.78 -5.94 2.58
CA SER A 214 -5.79 -5.54 1.18
C SER A 214 -6.41 -6.65 0.33
N GLU A 215 -7.19 -6.25 -0.65
CA GLU A 215 -7.70 -7.15 -1.67
C GLU A 215 -6.57 -7.75 -2.52
N THR A 216 -5.40 -7.11 -2.53
CA THR A 216 -4.18 -7.56 -3.21
C THR A 216 -3.21 -8.27 -2.26
N GLY A 217 -2.69 -9.41 -2.68
CA GLY A 217 -1.64 -10.15 -1.97
C GLY A 217 -0.69 -10.87 -2.94
N PHE A 218 0.48 -11.24 -2.42
CA PHE A 218 1.49 -12.03 -3.15
C PHE A 218 1.58 -13.42 -2.53
N ILE A 219 1.67 -14.45 -3.37
CA ILE A 219 1.80 -15.84 -2.94
C ILE A 219 3.08 -16.42 -3.53
N PHE A 220 3.85 -17.08 -2.68
CA PHE A 220 4.95 -17.95 -3.05
C PHE A 220 4.53 -19.38 -2.74
N ASP A 221 4.69 -20.31 -3.68
CA ASP A 221 4.39 -21.72 -3.45
C ASP A 221 5.56 -22.63 -3.80
N LEU A 222 5.69 -23.69 -3.00
CA LEU A 222 6.64 -24.78 -3.17
C LEU A 222 5.85 -26.08 -3.06
N ALA A 223 5.89 -26.90 -4.10
CA ALA A 223 5.03 -28.07 -4.14
C ALA A 223 5.66 -29.27 -4.84
N MET A 224 5.09 -30.43 -4.55
CA MET A 224 5.46 -31.70 -5.14
C MET A 224 4.34 -32.12 -6.10
N ASN A 225 4.74 -32.50 -7.31
CA ASN A 225 3.84 -32.89 -8.38
C ASN A 225 3.74 -34.40 -8.45
N TYR A 226 2.54 -34.89 -8.70
CA TYR A 226 2.27 -36.26 -9.12
C TYR A 226 1.63 -36.22 -10.51
N PHE A 227 2.33 -36.76 -11.50
CA PHE A 227 1.89 -36.78 -12.89
C PHE A 227 1.19 -38.10 -13.21
N ASN A 228 -0.08 -38.00 -13.62
CA ASN A 228 -0.83 -39.13 -14.15
C ASN A 228 -1.02 -38.93 -15.66
N PHE A 229 -0.11 -39.54 -16.41
CA PHE A 229 -0.16 -39.53 -17.86
C PHE A 229 -1.38 -40.30 -18.37
N SER A 230 -2.08 -39.76 -19.36
CA SER A 230 -3.20 -40.47 -19.98
C SER A 230 -2.72 -41.39 -21.11
N SER A 231 -3.53 -42.42 -21.42
CA SER A 231 -3.51 -43.14 -22.70
C SER A 231 -2.11 -43.51 -23.24
N ARG A 232 -1.74 -43.03 -24.43
CA ARG A 232 -0.49 -43.37 -25.14
C ARG A 232 0.77 -42.89 -24.43
N PHE A 233 0.73 -41.86 -23.57
CA PHE A 233 1.92 -41.51 -22.78
C PHE A 233 2.31 -42.64 -21.82
N LYS A 234 1.33 -43.37 -21.25
CA LYS A 234 1.63 -44.53 -20.39
C LYS A 234 2.32 -45.66 -21.14
N LYS A 235 2.08 -45.76 -22.46
CA LYS A 235 2.79 -46.71 -23.33
C LYS A 235 4.27 -46.36 -23.39
N TYR A 236 4.61 -45.08 -23.51
CA TYR A 236 5.99 -44.63 -23.67
C TYR A 236 6.71 -44.35 -22.35
N PHE A 237 6.01 -44.03 -21.26
CA PHE A 237 6.63 -43.66 -19.99
C PHE A 237 6.03 -44.40 -18.81
N LYS A 238 6.87 -44.72 -17.81
CA LYS A 238 6.41 -45.30 -16.54
C LYS A 238 5.39 -44.40 -15.83
N GLU A 239 4.47 -45.03 -15.10
CA GLU A 239 3.50 -44.34 -14.25
C GLU A 239 4.17 -43.79 -12.98
N ASN A 240 3.46 -42.90 -12.25
CA ASN A 240 3.83 -42.39 -10.94
C ASN A 240 5.08 -41.50 -10.90
N ASN A 241 5.22 -40.61 -11.89
CA ASN A 241 6.33 -39.67 -11.91
C ASN A 241 6.10 -38.55 -10.89
N ILE A 242 7.09 -38.32 -10.05
CA ILE A 242 7.10 -37.25 -9.05
C ILE A 242 7.86 -36.06 -9.63
N GLY A 243 7.46 -34.83 -9.30
CA GLY A 243 8.21 -33.63 -9.66
C GLY A 243 8.16 -32.59 -8.56
N PHE A 244 8.80 -31.47 -8.80
CA PHE A 244 8.81 -30.31 -7.92
C PHE A 244 8.33 -29.07 -8.67
N SER A 245 7.69 -28.15 -7.97
CA SER A 245 7.29 -26.86 -8.52
C SER A 245 7.59 -25.73 -7.56
N ILE A 246 7.88 -24.59 -8.17
CA ILE A 246 7.94 -23.30 -7.50
C ILE A 246 6.97 -22.36 -8.21
N GLY A 247 6.27 -21.51 -7.47
CA GLY A 247 5.31 -20.59 -8.05
C GLY A 247 5.32 -19.22 -7.40
N LEU A 248 5.07 -18.21 -8.22
CA LEU A 248 4.93 -16.81 -7.87
C LEU A 248 3.56 -16.34 -8.35
N GLN A 249 2.75 -15.80 -7.44
CA GLN A 249 1.37 -15.47 -7.74
C GLN A 249 0.97 -14.13 -7.14
N VAL A 250 0.07 -13.45 -7.84
CA VAL A 250 -0.59 -12.23 -7.39
C VAL A 250 -2.07 -12.53 -7.27
N VAL A 251 -2.63 -12.29 -6.09
CA VAL A 251 -4.06 -12.31 -5.85
C VAL A 251 -4.57 -10.89 -5.86
N HIS A 252 -5.65 -10.61 -6.58
CA HIS A 252 -6.37 -9.35 -6.50
C HIS A 252 -7.87 -9.63 -6.44
N LYS A 253 -8.52 -9.24 -5.34
CA LYS A 253 -9.92 -9.56 -5.06
C LYS A 253 -10.15 -11.08 -5.12
N LYS A 254 -10.89 -11.54 -6.13
CA LYS A 254 -11.20 -12.95 -6.40
C LYS A 254 -10.27 -13.58 -7.44
N TRP A 255 -9.45 -12.79 -8.11
CA TRP A 255 -8.56 -13.28 -9.16
C TRP A 255 -7.21 -13.71 -8.59
N ILE A 256 -6.65 -14.76 -9.16
CA ILE A 256 -5.27 -15.19 -8.94
C ILE A 256 -4.56 -15.28 -10.28
N PHE A 257 -3.40 -14.66 -10.39
CA PHE A 257 -2.52 -14.75 -11.55
C PHE A 257 -1.24 -15.40 -11.08
N ALA A 258 -0.79 -16.46 -11.75
CA ALA A 258 0.35 -17.23 -11.29
C ALA A 258 1.30 -17.53 -12.43
N MET A 259 2.58 -17.51 -12.10
CA MET A 259 3.67 -18.05 -12.89
C MET A 259 4.27 -19.20 -12.07
N ASN A 260 4.26 -20.42 -12.61
CA ASN A 260 4.82 -21.59 -11.97
C ASN A 260 5.93 -22.17 -12.85
N ALA A 261 7.05 -22.57 -12.25
CA ALA A 261 8.03 -23.41 -12.91
C ALA A 261 7.92 -24.80 -12.31
N ASN A 262 7.66 -25.81 -13.14
CA ASN A 262 7.64 -27.21 -12.73
C ASN A 262 8.82 -27.95 -13.35
N ALA A 263 9.44 -28.83 -12.56
CA ALA A 263 10.52 -29.69 -13.02
C ALA A 263 10.30 -31.12 -12.51
N VAL A 264 10.43 -32.07 -13.43
CA VAL A 264 10.47 -33.51 -13.22
C VAL A 264 11.81 -33.95 -13.78
N GLN A 265 12.87 -33.99 -12.99
CA GLN A 265 14.19 -34.42 -13.47
C GLN A 265 14.46 -35.84 -12.99
N GLY A 266 14.87 -36.75 -13.89
CA GLY A 266 15.36 -38.08 -13.53
C GLY A 266 14.31 -39.10 -13.09
N LEU A 267 13.03 -38.82 -13.32
CA LEU A 267 11.94 -39.66 -12.82
C LEU A 267 11.10 -40.28 -13.92
N ILE A 268 11.27 -39.85 -15.17
CA ILE A 268 10.53 -40.38 -16.32
C ILE A 268 11.44 -41.35 -17.07
N ARG A 269 11.08 -42.63 -17.14
CA ARG A 269 11.81 -43.65 -17.90
C ARG A 269 10.97 -44.15 -19.06
N THR A 270 11.57 -44.29 -20.24
CA THR A 270 10.90 -44.82 -21.41
C THR A 270 10.61 -46.32 -21.28
N ASN A 271 9.38 -46.75 -21.54
CA ASN A 271 8.98 -48.16 -21.55
C ASN A 271 9.24 -48.83 -22.92
N GLU A 272 9.21 -48.04 -23.98
CA GLU A 272 9.43 -48.44 -25.37
C GLU A 272 10.24 -47.36 -26.10
N SER A 273 10.83 -47.71 -27.24
CA SER A 273 11.49 -46.71 -28.08
C SER A 273 10.46 -45.73 -28.65
N LEU A 274 10.77 -44.44 -28.56
CA LEU A 274 9.90 -43.34 -29.00
C LEU A 274 10.61 -42.53 -30.07
N GLU A 275 10.01 -42.40 -31.26
CA GLU A 275 10.51 -41.50 -32.28
C GLU A 275 10.17 -40.05 -31.90
N VAL A 276 11.21 -39.24 -31.67
CA VAL A 276 11.04 -37.84 -31.24
C VAL A 276 11.16 -36.86 -32.40
N ARG A 277 11.86 -37.24 -33.48
CA ARG A 277 11.93 -36.53 -34.76
C ARG A 277 12.21 -37.57 -35.84
N GLN A 278 11.97 -37.24 -37.11
CA GLN A 278 12.24 -38.13 -38.25
C GLN A 278 13.64 -38.78 -38.12
N GLY A 279 13.67 -40.08 -37.85
CA GLY A 279 14.90 -40.87 -37.72
C GLY A 279 15.65 -40.76 -36.38
N VAL A 280 15.13 -40.01 -35.39
CA VAL A 280 15.73 -39.84 -34.05
C VAL A 280 14.88 -40.56 -33.02
N LEU A 281 15.43 -41.61 -32.41
CA LEU A 281 14.75 -42.44 -31.40
C LEU A 281 15.27 -42.15 -29.99
N TRP A 282 14.34 -42.02 -29.05
CA TRP A 282 14.60 -42.28 -27.64
C TRP A 282 14.51 -43.78 -27.43
N ASP A 283 15.62 -44.40 -27.08
CA ASP A 283 15.65 -45.84 -26.83
C ASP A 283 14.79 -46.18 -25.60
N LYS A 284 14.37 -47.45 -25.50
CA LYS A 284 13.79 -48.02 -24.28
C LYS A 284 14.76 -47.87 -23.10
N ASP A 285 14.19 -47.68 -21.89
CA ASP A 285 14.90 -47.53 -20.62
C ASP A 285 15.83 -46.30 -20.55
N VAL A 286 15.59 -45.29 -21.38
CA VAL A 286 16.23 -43.97 -21.28
C VAL A 286 15.49 -43.14 -20.25
N GLU A 287 16.26 -42.50 -19.37
CA GLU A 287 15.72 -41.55 -18.41
C GLU A 287 15.61 -40.17 -19.04
N GLY A 288 14.57 -39.44 -18.65
CA GLY A 288 14.31 -38.10 -19.10
C GLY A 288 13.65 -37.27 -18.01
N GLY A 289 13.39 -36.03 -18.38
CA GLY A 289 12.68 -35.08 -17.55
C GLY A 289 11.72 -34.22 -18.33
N ILE A 290 10.70 -33.73 -17.62
CA ILE A 290 9.78 -32.71 -18.11
C ILE A 290 10.04 -31.47 -17.30
N ALA A 291 10.36 -30.37 -17.97
CA ALA A 291 10.39 -29.04 -17.35
C ALA A 291 9.38 -28.16 -18.05
N ASN A 292 8.61 -27.38 -17.30
CA ASN A 292 7.71 -26.42 -17.88
C ASN A 292 7.64 -25.09 -17.10
N ILE A 293 7.25 -24.05 -17.81
CA ILE A 293 6.88 -22.76 -17.23
C ILE A 293 5.41 -22.55 -17.58
N GLU A 294 4.59 -22.38 -16.55
CA GLU A 294 3.14 -22.21 -16.64
C GLU A 294 2.75 -20.78 -16.24
N PHE A 295 1.96 -20.13 -17.08
CA PHE A 295 1.27 -18.89 -16.79
C PHE A 295 -0.22 -19.18 -16.71
N GLY A 296 -0.87 -18.79 -15.62
CA GLY A 296 -2.29 -19.06 -15.48
C GLY A 296 -3.03 -18.05 -14.65
N ALA A 297 -4.34 -18.04 -14.86
CA ALA A 297 -5.29 -17.19 -14.16
C ALA A 297 -6.40 -18.06 -13.57
N GLY A 298 -6.84 -17.70 -12.37
CA GLY A 298 -7.97 -18.36 -11.73
C GLY A 298 -8.92 -17.39 -11.05
N TYR A 299 -10.14 -17.84 -10.88
CA TYR A 299 -11.21 -17.10 -10.21
C TYR A 299 -11.69 -17.85 -8.99
N ARG A 300 -11.74 -17.17 -7.83
CA ARG A 300 -12.19 -17.73 -6.57
C ARG A 300 -13.70 -17.95 -6.61
N VAL A 301 -14.10 -19.21 -6.70
CA VAL A 301 -15.50 -19.65 -6.73
C VAL A 301 -16.03 -19.93 -5.32
N ILE A 302 -15.19 -20.38 -4.41
CA ILE A 302 -15.57 -20.63 -3.01
C ILE A 302 -14.57 -19.95 -2.08
N SER A 303 -15.10 -19.22 -1.08
CA SER A 303 -14.32 -18.51 -0.08
C SER A 303 -14.89 -18.78 1.31
N ALA A 304 -14.23 -19.68 2.04
CA ALA A 304 -14.56 -19.98 3.43
C ALA A 304 -13.35 -19.70 4.33
N LYS A 305 -13.58 -19.65 5.65
CA LYS A 305 -12.56 -19.31 6.65
C LYS A 305 -11.30 -20.17 6.57
N ARG A 306 -11.45 -21.45 6.23
CA ARG A 306 -10.37 -22.45 6.21
C ARG A 306 -10.11 -23.05 4.84
N PHE A 307 -10.86 -22.68 3.81
CA PHE A 307 -10.64 -23.23 2.48
C PHE A 307 -11.04 -22.24 1.39
N ARG A 308 -10.28 -22.24 0.29
CA ARG A 308 -10.56 -21.44 -0.90
C ARG A 308 -10.47 -22.32 -2.12
N VAL A 309 -11.41 -22.18 -3.05
CA VAL A 309 -11.42 -22.93 -4.31
C VAL A 309 -11.39 -21.95 -5.47
N TYR A 310 -10.50 -22.21 -6.42
CA TYR A 310 -10.36 -21.43 -7.64
C TYR A 310 -10.60 -22.32 -8.84
N SER A 311 -11.43 -21.87 -9.79
CA SER A 311 -11.39 -22.38 -11.16
C SER A 311 -10.17 -21.79 -11.84
N TYR A 312 -9.35 -22.58 -12.53
CA TYR A 312 -8.03 -22.16 -13.00
C TYR A 312 -7.80 -22.57 -14.45
N ALA A 313 -7.24 -21.66 -15.24
CA ALA A 313 -6.83 -21.88 -16.62
C ALA A 313 -5.35 -21.51 -16.78
N THR A 314 -4.63 -22.25 -17.61
CA THR A 314 -3.18 -22.06 -17.78
C THR A 314 -2.77 -22.21 -19.24
N PHE A 315 -1.71 -21.50 -19.59
CA PHE A 315 -0.86 -21.74 -20.72
C PHE A 315 0.51 -22.18 -20.21
N ALA A 316 1.11 -23.19 -20.83
CA ALA A 316 2.40 -23.70 -20.43
C ALA A 316 3.34 -23.77 -21.62
N TYR A 317 4.62 -23.50 -21.40
CA TYR A 317 5.69 -23.90 -22.30
C TYR A 317 6.40 -25.11 -21.69
N ASN A 318 6.36 -26.25 -22.38
CA ASN A 318 6.87 -27.53 -21.89
C ASN A 318 8.08 -27.95 -22.73
N GLY A 319 9.08 -28.52 -22.06
CA GLY A 319 10.22 -29.18 -22.67
C GLY A 319 10.39 -30.57 -22.09
N ILE A 320 10.51 -31.56 -22.96
CA ILE A 320 10.88 -32.93 -22.60
C ILE A 320 12.35 -33.12 -23.00
N ILE A 321 13.18 -33.48 -22.03
CA ILE A 321 14.65 -33.51 -22.15
C ILE A 321 15.11 -34.89 -21.73
N PRO A 322 15.84 -35.65 -22.57
CA PRO A 322 16.45 -36.89 -22.11
C PRO A 322 17.65 -36.56 -21.22
N LEU A 323 17.90 -37.40 -20.23
CA LEU A 323 19.17 -37.37 -19.51
C LEU A 323 20.20 -38.12 -20.36
N ALA A 324 21.31 -37.46 -20.67
CA ALA A 324 22.32 -38.02 -21.57
C ALA A 324 22.85 -39.37 -21.07
N LYS A 325 22.98 -40.34 -21.98
CA LYS A 325 24.15 -41.24 -21.96
C LYS A 325 25.26 -40.53 -22.71
N GLU A 326 26.50 -40.61 -22.21
CA GLU A 326 27.67 -39.91 -22.76
C GLU A 326 27.74 -39.99 -24.30
N GLY A 327 28.06 -38.87 -24.95
CA GLY A 327 28.33 -38.81 -26.40
C GLY A 327 27.15 -38.48 -27.35
N ARG A 328 25.95 -38.15 -26.85
CA ARG A 328 24.81 -37.70 -27.70
C ARG A 328 24.56 -36.19 -27.60
N ASP A 329 24.31 -35.54 -28.75
CA ASP A 329 23.83 -34.15 -28.79
C ASP A 329 22.35 -34.08 -28.36
N LEU A 330 22.11 -33.64 -27.12
CA LEU A 330 20.78 -33.53 -26.52
C LEU A 330 19.84 -32.56 -27.24
N SER A 331 20.35 -31.63 -28.06
CA SER A 331 19.53 -30.64 -28.76
C SER A 331 18.59 -31.29 -29.79
N LEU A 332 19.03 -32.39 -30.40
CA LEU A 332 18.26 -33.17 -31.38
C LEU A 332 17.11 -33.96 -30.76
N TYR A 333 17.17 -34.18 -29.45
CA TYR A 333 16.24 -35.03 -28.70
C TYR A 333 15.24 -34.23 -27.86
N ARG A 334 15.27 -32.89 -27.91
CA ARG A 334 14.32 -32.03 -27.18
C ARG A 334 12.97 -31.95 -27.90
N GLY A 335 11.92 -32.34 -27.17
CA GLY A 335 10.53 -32.07 -27.53
C GLY A 335 10.04 -30.83 -26.80
N ASN A 336 10.02 -29.69 -27.47
CA ASN A 336 9.45 -28.45 -26.93
C ASN A 336 8.07 -28.21 -27.51
N GLY A 337 7.18 -27.61 -26.73
CA GLY A 337 5.90 -27.13 -27.23
C GLY A 337 5.13 -26.37 -26.17
N THR A 338 3.88 -26.09 -26.49
CA THR A 338 2.99 -25.36 -25.59
C THR A 338 1.93 -26.30 -25.02
N ALA A 339 1.21 -25.90 -23.99
CA ALA A 339 0.00 -26.59 -23.56
C ALA A 339 -1.02 -25.59 -23.07
N LEU A 340 -2.29 -25.90 -23.27
CA LEU A 340 -3.39 -25.22 -22.60
C LEU A 340 -3.95 -26.15 -21.53
N GLY A 341 -4.33 -25.60 -20.39
CA GLY A 341 -4.89 -26.40 -19.31
C GLY A 341 -6.02 -25.73 -18.58
N LEU A 342 -6.85 -26.58 -18.00
CA LEU A 342 -7.96 -26.21 -17.12
C LEU A 342 -7.88 -27.06 -15.86
N GLY A 343 -8.34 -26.52 -14.74
CA GLY A 343 -8.30 -27.22 -13.48
C GLY A 343 -8.85 -26.41 -12.32
N ALA A 344 -8.47 -26.84 -11.13
CA ALA A 344 -8.86 -26.20 -9.88
C ALA A 344 -7.68 -26.13 -8.90
N ILE A 345 -7.68 -25.06 -8.11
CA ILE A 345 -6.78 -24.89 -6.97
C ILE A 345 -7.62 -24.89 -5.69
N ILE A 346 -7.22 -25.68 -4.72
CA ILE A 346 -7.79 -25.74 -3.38
C ILE A 346 -6.69 -25.29 -2.40
N ASP A 347 -6.93 -24.18 -1.70
CA ASP A 347 -6.05 -23.69 -0.64
C ASP A 347 -6.66 -23.99 0.73
N TYR A 348 -5.83 -24.46 1.65
CA TYR A 348 -6.12 -24.62 3.07
C TYR A 348 -5.19 -23.71 3.89
N PRO A 349 -5.55 -22.43 4.12
CA PRO A 349 -4.72 -21.47 4.84
C PRO A 349 -4.67 -21.73 6.35
N PHE A 350 -3.46 -21.68 6.92
CA PHE A 350 -3.17 -21.49 8.34
C PHE A 350 -2.71 -20.04 8.57
N ILE A 351 -3.39 -19.33 9.45
CA ILE A 351 -2.97 -17.99 9.85
C ILE A 351 -1.83 -18.16 10.85
N ILE A 352 -0.61 -17.75 10.49
CA ILE A 352 0.53 -17.76 11.40
C ILE A 352 0.67 -16.38 12.04
N GLY A 353 0.36 -16.30 13.33
CA GLY A 353 0.60 -15.12 14.16
C GLY A 353 -0.37 -13.95 13.95
N LYS A 354 -0.15 -12.90 14.75
CA LYS A 354 -0.81 -11.59 14.58
C LYS A 354 -0.16 -10.83 13.42
N PRO A 355 -0.84 -9.83 12.81
CA PRO A 355 -0.21 -8.92 11.87
C PRO A 355 1.09 -8.38 12.48
N LYS A 356 2.18 -8.43 11.72
CA LYS A 356 3.48 -7.89 12.12
C LYS A 356 3.92 -6.88 11.08
N GLU A 357 4.79 -5.97 11.47
CA GLU A 357 5.56 -5.20 10.48
C GLU A 357 6.36 -6.20 9.66
N THR A 358 6.06 -6.28 8.36
CA THR A 358 6.76 -7.15 7.43
C THR A 358 7.85 -6.34 6.77
N ALA A 359 9.11 -6.80 6.86
CA ALA A 359 10.29 -6.10 6.36
C ALA A 359 10.22 -5.67 4.87
N TYR A 360 9.38 -6.33 4.06
CA TYR A 360 9.17 -5.99 2.65
C TYR A 360 8.35 -4.71 2.41
N ILE A 361 7.65 -4.19 3.42
CA ILE A 361 6.87 -2.97 3.30
C ILE A 361 7.21 -2.08 4.50
N TYR A 362 8.35 -1.39 4.41
CA TYR A 362 8.66 -0.30 5.33
C TYR A 362 7.43 0.64 5.40
N ASN A 363 6.87 0.80 6.59
CA ASN A 363 5.66 1.59 6.93
C ASN A 363 4.28 0.95 6.64
N ALA A 364 4.16 -0.36 6.40
CA ALA A 364 2.83 -1.00 6.38
C ALA A 364 2.74 -2.24 7.26
N MET A 365 1.61 -2.37 7.97
CA MET A 365 1.26 -3.63 8.62
C MET A 365 0.96 -4.69 7.56
N GLY A 366 1.51 -5.88 7.75
CA GLY A 366 1.32 -7.02 6.86
C GLY A 366 0.74 -8.22 7.60
N ARG A 367 0.04 -9.08 6.87
CA ARG A 367 -0.39 -10.39 7.35
C ARG A 367 0.27 -11.49 6.53
N SER A 368 0.92 -12.42 7.22
CA SER A 368 1.46 -13.65 6.65
C SER A 368 0.49 -14.80 6.86
N ILE A 369 0.19 -15.52 5.79
CA ILE A 369 -0.67 -16.70 5.78
C ILE A 369 0.14 -17.83 5.16
N VAL A 370 0.25 -18.98 5.83
CA VAL A 370 0.92 -20.16 5.26
C VAL A 370 -0.12 -21.26 5.16
N GLY A 371 -0.13 -22.06 4.10
CA GLY A 371 -1.15 -23.09 3.95
C GLY A 371 -0.70 -24.27 3.11
N VAL A 372 -1.56 -25.28 3.06
CA VAL A 372 -1.44 -26.37 2.09
C VAL A 372 -2.23 -25.99 0.84
N ARG A 373 -1.68 -26.29 -0.32
CA ARG A 373 -2.32 -26.11 -1.62
C ARG A 373 -2.40 -27.43 -2.34
N VAL A 374 -3.55 -27.69 -2.96
CA VAL A 374 -3.75 -28.78 -3.92
C VAL A 374 -4.19 -28.17 -5.24
N LYS A 375 -3.42 -28.37 -6.31
CA LYS A 375 -3.74 -27.93 -7.67
C LYS A 375 -3.93 -29.16 -8.54
N ALA A 376 -5.14 -29.35 -9.06
CA ALA A 376 -5.48 -30.45 -9.96
C ALA A 376 -5.70 -29.87 -11.36
N MET A 377 -4.96 -30.36 -12.35
CA MET A 377 -4.93 -29.81 -13.70
C MET A 377 -5.09 -30.89 -14.77
N TYR A 378 -5.72 -30.51 -15.87
CA TYR A 378 -5.75 -31.23 -17.12
C TYR A 378 -5.11 -30.35 -18.20
N LEU A 379 -4.06 -30.85 -18.85
CA LEU A 379 -3.30 -30.16 -19.87
C LEU A 379 -3.46 -30.84 -21.22
N VAL A 380 -3.57 -30.03 -22.27
CA VAL A 380 -3.59 -30.45 -23.68
C VAL A 380 -2.33 -29.88 -24.34
N PRO A 381 -1.27 -30.69 -24.48
CA PRO A 381 -0.01 -30.25 -25.09
C PRO A 381 -0.13 -30.15 -26.61
N ASN A 382 0.44 -29.08 -27.16
CA ASN A 382 0.70 -28.86 -28.56
C ASN A 382 2.21 -28.93 -28.79
N VAL A 383 2.70 -30.14 -29.05
CA VAL A 383 4.11 -30.43 -29.35
C VAL A 383 4.22 -31.03 -30.76
N PRO A 384 5.31 -30.78 -31.49
CA PRO A 384 5.51 -31.35 -32.84
C PRO A 384 5.54 -32.88 -32.89
N ILE A 385 5.78 -33.53 -31.74
CA ILE A 385 5.88 -34.97 -31.60
C ILE A 385 4.48 -35.52 -31.31
N LYS A 386 3.87 -36.19 -32.29
CA LYS A 386 2.46 -36.62 -32.27
C LYS A 386 2.13 -37.54 -31.08
N GLU A 387 3.09 -38.35 -30.68
CA GLU A 387 3.02 -39.28 -29.56
C GLU A 387 2.98 -38.52 -28.22
N LEU A 388 3.54 -37.31 -28.18
CA LEU A 388 3.64 -36.45 -27.00
C LEU A 388 2.60 -35.32 -26.97
N SER A 389 1.75 -35.19 -27.99
CA SER A 389 0.67 -34.18 -28.05
C SER A 389 -0.65 -34.63 -27.39
N GLN A 390 -0.62 -35.72 -26.63
CA GLN A 390 -1.80 -36.24 -25.94
C GLN A 390 -2.03 -35.53 -24.60
N PRO A 391 -3.29 -35.32 -24.20
CA PRO A 391 -3.59 -34.70 -22.92
C PRO A 391 -3.07 -35.50 -21.72
N TYR A 392 -2.75 -34.82 -20.62
CA TYR A 392 -2.39 -35.46 -19.36
C TYR A 392 -2.91 -34.66 -18.17
N SER A 393 -3.01 -35.34 -17.02
CA SER A 393 -3.44 -34.71 -15.77
C SER A 393 -2.31 -34.74 -14.74
N TYR A 394 -2.29 -33.75 -13.86
CA TYR A 394 -1.40 -33.78 -12.70
C TYR A 394 -2.09 -33.22 -11.47
N ILE A 395 -1.64 -33.70 -10.31
CA ILE A 395 -2.00 -33.16 -9.01
C ILE A 395 -0.73 -32.64 -8.38
N ASN A 396 -0.75 -31.38 -7.98
CA ASN A 396 0.31 -30.70 -7.26
C ASN A 396 -0.14 -30.49 -5.83
N VAL A 397 0.67 -30.94 -4.86
CA VAL A 397 0.41 -30.75 -3.44
C VAL A 397 1.62 -30.07 -2.83
N GLY A 398 1.41 -28.96 -2.13
CA GLY A 398 2.51 -28.26 -1.49
C GLY A 398 2.10 -27.21 -0.50
N LEU A 399 3.08 -26.39 -0.14
CA LEU A 399 2.93 -25.29 0.79
C LEU A 399 2.89 -23.98 0.01
N PHE A 400 2.06 -23.05 0.49
CA PHE A 400 2.08 -21.69 0.00
C PHE A 400 2.28 -20.72 1.17
N TRP A 401 2.92 -19.59 0.89
CA TRP A 401 3.06 -18.44 1.76
C TRP A 401 2.49 -17.21 1.07
N GLU A 402 1.45 -16.65 1.64
CA GLU A 402 0.75 -15.45 1.17
C GLU A 402 1.04 -14.27 2.09
N ILE A 403 1.35 -13.13 1.47
CA ILE A 403 1.58 -11.86 2.13
C ILE A 403 0.51 -10.88 1.65
N ARG A 404 -0.23 -10.29 2.60
CA ARG A 404 -1.18 -9.20 2.34
C ARG A 404 -0.77 -7.96 3.12
N LYS A 405 -0.87 -6.80 2.47
CA LYS A 405 -0.84 -5.51 3.17
C LYS A 405 -2.13 -5.34 3.96
N MET A 406 -2.07 -4.72 5.12
CA MET A 406 -3.23 -4.23 5.87
C MET A 406 -3.41 -2.75 5.55
N ASN A 407 -4.61 -2.36 5.14
CA ASN A 407 -4.99 -0.98 4.88
C ASN A 407 -5.76 -0.44 6.10
N ARG A 408 -5.50 0.81 6.49
CA ARG A 408 -6.35 1.54 7.45
C ARG A 408 -7.74 1.67 6.84
N LYS A 409 -8.77 1.33 7.62
CA LYS A 409 -10.18 1.34 7.22
C LYS A 409 -10.78 2.73 7.41
#